data_AF-A0A8T4MJ89-F1
#
_entry.id   AF-A0A8T4MJ89-F1
#
_cell.length_a   1.000
_cell.length_b   1.000
_cell.length_c   1.000
_cell.angle_alpha   90.00
_cell.angle_beta   90.00
_cell.angle_gamma   90.00
#
_symmetry.space_group_name_H-M   'P 1'
#
loop_
_entity.id
_entity.type
_entity.pdbx_description
1 polymer ?
#
loop_
_entity_poly.entity_id
_entity_poly.type
_entity_poly.pdbx_seq_one_letter_code
_entity_poly.pdbx_strand_id
1 'polypeptide(L)' 'MENISLKMEEGFVKVIDRAMKKHNYMTKTEFIREAIRDKLRKLEEKEILEDKDLMAQIRESDRNIKKGKIKEFKFQ' A
#
# COMPACT_ATOMS: atom_id res chain seq x y z
N MET A 1 -12.74 16.52 -8.16
CA MET A 1 -11.40 16.75 -7.58
C MET A 1 -11.56 17.86 -6.55
N GLU A 2 -11.03 17.66 -5.35
CA GLU A 2 -10.94 18.72 -4.35
C GLU A 2 -9.53 19.30 -4.34
N ASN A 3 -9.42 20.60 -4.06
CA ASN A 3 -8.15 21.30 -4.01
C ASN A 3 -7.67 21.40 -2.57
N ILE A 4 -6.40 21.04 -2.36
CA ILE A 4 -5.71 21.18 -1.08
C ILE A 4 -4.47 22.06 -1.26
N SER A 5 -4.16 22.87 -0.27
CA SER A 5 -2.95 23.70 -0.22
C SER A 5 -2.04 23.21 0.89
N LEU A 6 -0.77 22.98 0.58
CA LEU A 6 0.24 22.52 1.53
C LEU A 6 1.39 23.52 1.62
N LYS A 7 1.78 23.86 2.84
CA LYS A 7 3.03 24.60 3.09
C LYS A 7 4.13 23.59 3.43
N MET A 8 5.26 23.72 2.76
CA MET A 8 6.40 22.81 2.91
C MET A 8 7.69 23.61 2.93
N GLU A 9 8.72 23.06 3.56
CA GLU A 9 10.06 23.62 3.52
C GLU A 9 10.57 23.67 2.07
N GLU A 10 11.20 24.78 1.67
CA GLU A 10 11.67 24.97 0.30
C GLU A 10 12.65 23.86 -0.15
N GLY A 11 13.54 23.44 0.75
CA GLY A 11 14.47 22.34 0.48
C GLY A 11 13.75 21.03 0.13
N PHE A 12 12.64 20.75 0.82
CA PHE A 12 11.82 19.57 0.57
C PHE A 12 11.09 19.66 -0.78
N VAL A 13 10.56 20.83 -1.15
CA VAL A 13 9.95 21.05 -2.47
C VAL A 13 10.97 20.80 -3.59
N LYS A 14 12.23 21.26 -3.42
CA LYS A 14 13.31 20.99 -4.37
C LYS A 14 13.65 19.50 -4.48
N VAL A 15 13.55 18.75 -3.39
CA VAL A 15 13.72 17.28 -3.42
C VAL A 15 12.59 16.63 -4.22
N ILE A 16 11.34 17.04 -4.01
CA ILE A 16 10.19 16.57 -4.79
C ILE A 16 10.40 16.84 -6.28
N ASP A 17 10.80 18.06 -6.65
CA ASP A 17 11.01 18.44 -8.05
C ASP A 17 12.11 17.62 -8.73
N ARG A 18 13.18 17.28 -8.00
CA ARG A 18 14.23 16.39 -8.51
C ARG A 18 13.73 14.97 -8.70
N ALA A 19 12.97 14.44 -7.74
CA ALA A 19 12.37 13.11 -7.86
C ALA A 19 11.38 13.05 -9.04
N MET A 20 10.53 14.06 -9.19
CA MET A 20 9.61 14.17 -10.31
C MET A 20 10.32 14.11 -11.66
N LYS A 21 11.37 14.93 -11.85
CA LYS A 21 12.17 14.93 -13.09
C LYS A 21 12.83 13.58 -13.34
N LYS A 22 13.38 12.95 -12.32
CA LYS A 22 14.04 11.64 -12.43
C LYS A 22 13.09 10.53 -12.88
N HIS A 23 11.83 10.62 -12.47
CA HIS A 23 10.81 9.60 -12.72
C HIS A 23 9.76 10.04 -13.76
N ASN A 24 10.04 11.12 -14.52
CA ASN A 24 9.22 11.63 -15.62
C ASN A 24 7.77 12.01 -15.24
N TYR A 25 7.55 12.46 -14.01
CA TYR A 25 6.24 12.99 -13.61
C TYR A 25 5.99 14.35 -14.24
N MET A 26 4.81 14.54 -14.82
CA MET A 26 4.44 15.78 -15.50
C MET A 26 3.99 16.85 -14.51
N THR A 27 3.31 16.47 -13.42
CA THR A 27 2.74 17.41 -12.44
C THR A 27 2.99 17.01 -10.99
N LYS A 28 3.10 18.00 -10.10
CA LYS A 28 3.21 17.77 -8.64
C LYS A 28 1.99 17.03 -8.11
N THR A 29 0.81 17.35 -8.65
CA THR A 29 -0.45 16.72 -8.26
C THR A 29 -0.45 15.23 -8.53
N GLU A 30 0.06 14.80 -9.70
CA GLU A 30 0.21 13.39 -10.05
C GLU A 30 1.17 12.69 -9.10
N PHE A 31 2.36 13.25 -8.92
CA PHE A 31 3.38 12.71 -8.02
C PHE A 31 2.87 12.54 -6.58
N ILE A 32 2.25 13.58 -6.03
CA ILE A 32 1.72 13.56 -4.66
C ILE A 32 0.57 12.56 -4.53
N ARG A 33 -0.33 12.49 -5.52
CA ARG A 33 -1.46 11.55 -5.51
C ARG A 33 -0.98 10.10 -5.49
N GLU A 34 0.03 9.77 -6.29
CA GLU A 34 0.62 8.44 -6.31
C GLU A 34 1.31 8.10 -4.99
N ALA A 35 2.13 9.03 -4.47
CA ALA A 35 2.80 8.84 -3.18
C ALA A 35 1.80 8.63 -2.02
N ILE A 36 0.68 9.38 -2.01
CA ILE A 36 -0.39 9.19 -1.02
C ILE A 36 -1.05 7.82 -1.20
N ARG A 37 -1.38 7.41 -2.43
CA ARG A 37 -1.99 6.10 -2.70
C ARG A 37 -1.10 4.95 -2.23
N ASP A 38 0.19 5.02 -2.51
CA ASP A 38 1.15 4.00 -2.09
C ASP A 38 1.31 3.97 -0.57
N LYS A 39 1.26 5.14 0.09
CA LYS A 39 1.29 5.20 1.54
C LYS A 39 0.04 4.58 2.17
N LEU A 40 -1.15 4.87 1.62
CA LEU A 40 -2.42 4.31 2.11
C LEU A 40 -2.44 2.78 1.96
N ARG A 41 -2.07 2.25 0.78
CA ARG A 41 -1.96 0.79 0.57
C ARG A 41 -1.04 0.11 1.58
N LYS A 42 0.13 0.71 1.84
CA LYS A 42 1.07 0.17 2.84
C LYS A 42 0.54 0.21 4.27
N LEU A 43 -0.31 1.21 4.59
CA LEU A 43 -0.96 1.27 5.90
C LEU A 43 -2.05 0.20 6.02
N GLU A 44 -2.88 0.03 4.98
CA GLU A 44 -3.89 -1.05 4.92
C GLU A 44 -3.24 -2.43 5.01
N GLU A 45 -2.19 -2.70 4.22
CA GLU A 45 -1.42 -3.95 4.30
C GLU A 45 -0.87 -4.18 5.70
N LYS A 46 -0.34 -3.13 6.34
CA LYS A 46 0.20 -3.22 7.69
C LYS A 46 -0.89 -3.54 8.72
N GLU A 47 -2.07 -2.93 8.61
CA GLU A 47 -3.21 -3.22 9.47
C GLU A 47 -3.68 -4.67 9.32
N ILE A 48 -3.76 -5.17 8.08
CA ILE A 48 -4.05 -6.59 7.76
C ILE A 48 -2.98 -7.52 8.37
N LEU A 49 -1.71 -7.14 8.30
CA LEU A 49 -0.60 -7.91 8.87
C LEU A 49 -0.63 -7.94 10.40
N GLU A 50 -1.08 -6.85 11.02
CA GLU A 50 -1.21 -6.71 12.47
C GLU A 50 -2.52 -7.31 13.00
N ASP A 51 -3.48 -7.63 12.13
CA ASP A 51 -4.67 -8.40 12.45
C ASP A 51 -4.29 -9.84 12.83
N LYS A 52 -4.31 -10.09 14.15
CA LYS A 52 -3.95 -11.36 14.76
C LYS A 52 -4.87 -12.49 14.33
N ASP A 53 -6.15 -12.21 14.08
CA ASP A 53 -7.15 -13.22 13.75
C ASP A 53 -6.99 -13.66 12.30
N LEU A 54 -6.78 -12.71 11.39
CA LEU A 54 -6.48 -13.02 9.99
C LEU A 54 -5.15 -13.77 9.85
N MET A 55 -4.11 -13.33 10.58
CA MET A 55 -2.82 -14.03 10.57
C MET A 55 -2.89 -15.43 11.17
N ALA A 56 -3.73 -15.65 12.18
CA ALA A 56 -3.98 -16.98 12.72
C ALA A 56 -4.62 -17.90 11.65
N GLN A 57 -5.60 -17.39 10.90
CA GLN A 57 -6.25 -18.13 9.81
C GLN A 57 -5.28 -18.46 8.67
N ILE A 58 -4.45 -17.50 8.25
CA ILE A 58 -3.42 -17.74 7.21
C ILE A 58 -2.44 -18.83 7.66
N ARG A 59 -1.93 -18.75 8.90
CA ARG A 59 -1.01 -19.77 9.45
C ARG A 59 -1.66 -21.15 9.60
N GLU A 60 -2.95 -21.20 9.88
CA GLU A 60 -3.68 -22.47 9.94
C GLU A 60 -3.89 -23.06 8.55
N SER A 61 -4.26 -22.23 7.57
CA SER A 61 -4.36 -22.62 6.16
C SER A 61 -3.02 -23.18 5.63
N ASP A 62 -1.91 -22.48 5.85
CA ASP A 62 -0.56 -22.93 5.45
C ASP A 62 -0.19 -24.29 6.09
N ARG A 63 -0.54 -24.48 7.37
CA ARG A 63 -0.33 -25.76 8.06
C ARG A 63 -1.17 -26.89 7.47
N ASN A 64 -2.40 -26.60 7.06
CA ASN A 64 -3.30 -27.58 6.46
C ASN A 64 -2.86 -27.96 5.04
N ILE A 65 -2.40 -26.99 4.23
CA ILE A 65 -1.81 -27.22 2.91
C ILE A 65 -0.56 -28.09 3.02
N LYS A 66 0.37 -27.77 3.93
CA LYS A 66 1.59 -28.58 4.16
C LYS A 66 1.30 -30.00 4.64
N LYS A 67 0.17 -30.22 5.32
CA LYS A 67 -0.29 -31.53 5.78
C LYS A 67 -1.13 -32.29 4.73
N GLY A 68 -1.25 -31.76 3.50
CA GLY A 68 -2.02 -32.37 2.43
C GLY A 68 -3.54 -32.36 2.66
N LYS A 69 -4.04 -31.59 3.64
CA LYS A 69 -5.47 -31.45 3.94
C LYS A 69 -6.04 -30.27 3.15
N ILE A 70 -6.20 -30.43 1.84
CA ILE A 70 -6.92 -29.45 1.02
C ILE A 70 -8.41 -29.74 1.19
N LYS A 71 -9.16 -28.81 1.80
CA LYS A 71 -10.63 -28.88 1.75
C LYS A 71 -11.06 -28.51 0.33
N GLU A 72 -11.70 -29.44 -0.37
CA GLU A 72 -12.40 -29.15 -1.62
C GLU A 72 -13.47 -28.10 -1.35
N PHE A 73 -13.30 -26.89 -1.89
CA PHE A 73 -14.40 -25.93 -1.96
C PHE A 73 -15.39 -26.43 -3.01
N LYS A 74 -16.45 -27.09 -2.56
CA LYS A 74 -17.61 -27.34 -3.40
C LYS A 74 -18.40 -26.05 -3.51
N PHE A 75 -18.30 -25.39 -4.66
CA PHE A 75 -19.27 -24.38 -5.04
C PHE A 75 -20.60 -25.11 -5.28
N GLN A 76 -21.62 -24.80 -4.47
CA GLN A 76 -23.03 -25.15 -4.72
C GLN A 76 -23.66 -24.06 -5.59
#